data_AF-A0A1F3FXI9-F1
#
_entry.id   AF-A0A1F3FXI9-F1
#
_cell.length_a   1.000
_cell.length_b   1.000
_cell.length_c   1.000
_cell.angle_alpha   90.00
_cell.angle_beta   90.00
_cell.angle_gamma   90.00
#
_symmetry.space_group_name_H-M   'P 1'
#
loop_
_entity.id
_entity.type
_entity.pdbx_description
1 polymer ?
#
loop_
_entity_poly.entity_id
_entity_poly.type
_entity_poly.pdbx_seq_one_letter_code
_entity_poly.pdbx_strand_id
1 'polypeptide(L)'
;MKNNKYLTILTIITFLLIIYFFTNIKLLITGAIVLGLISMLSYKVTTFIHYVWFKIAEGMGYVMSRLLLTLIFYVILFPIALLSKLFGNKSYIIKNKKADSYYFIRNHAYTAKDLENMW
;
A
#
# COMPACT_ATOMS: atom_id res chain seq x y z
N MET A 1 4.73 17.93 15.16
CA MET A 1 3.46 17.30 15.59
C MET A 1 3.37 17.36 17.11
N LYS A 2 2.35 18.02 17.67
CA LYS A 2 2.04 17.94 19.11
C LYS A 2 1.64 16.48 19.39
N ASN A 3 2.59 15.66 19.85
CA ASN A 3 2.28 14.29 20.26
C ASN A 3 1.46 14.38 21.55
N ASN A 4 0.14 14.37 21.39
CA ASN A 4 -0.80 14.33 22.51
C ASN A 4 -0.77 12.92 23.10
N LYS A 5 0.25 12.66 23.93
CA LYS A 5 0.53 11.35 24.52
C LYS A 5 -0.68 10.76 25.26
N TYR A 6 -1.44 11.65 25.91
CA TYR A 6 -2.68 11.31 26.61
C TYR A 6 -3.79 10.81 25.67
N LEU A 7 -3.88 11.34 24.44
CA LEU A 7 -4.86 10.83 23.46
C LEU A 7 -4.52 9.40 23.06
N THR A 8 -3.25 9.06 22.91
CA THR A 8 -2.82 7.70 22.53
C THR A 8 -3.17 6.68 23.61
N ILE A 9 -2.98 7.05 24.88
CA ILE A 9 -3.41 6.21 26.00
C ILE A 9 -4.93 6.09 26.03
N LEU A 10 -5.65 7.21 25.85
CA LEU A 10 -7.11 7.18 25.81
C LEU A 10 -7.62 6.28 24.69
N THR A 11 -7.01 6.32 23.49
CA THR A 11 -7.37 5.41 22.39
C THR A 11 -7.11 3.94 22.71
N ILE A 12 -6.04 3.63 23.45
CA ILE A 12 -5.76 2.25 23.89
C ILE A 12 -6.81 1.80 24.91
N ILE A 13 -7.17 2.67 25.86
CA ILE A 13 -8.18 2.37 26.88
C ILE A 13 -9.57 2.18 26.25
N THR A 14 -9.97 3.08 25.33
CA THR A 14 -11.27 2.96 24.65
C THR A 14 -11.33 1.69 23.81
N PHE A 15 -10.24 1.32 23.12
CA PHE A 15 -10.15 0.06 22.38
C PHE A 15 -10.32 -1.16 23.29
N LEU A 16 -9.65 -1.17 24.46
CA LEU A 16 -9.77 -2.25 25.45
C LEU A 16 -11.20 -2.38 26.00
N LEU A 17 -11.87 -1.25 26.23
CA LEU A 17 -13.27 -1.21 26.68
C LEU A 17 -14.25 -1.73 25.63
N ILE A 18 -14.03 -1.40 24.35
CA ILE A 18 -14.86 -1.94 23.26
C ILE A 18 -14.74 -3.47 23.21
N ILE A 19 -13.53 -4.02 23.30
CA ILE A 19 -13.34 -5.49 23.31
C ILE A 19 -13.97 -6.12 24.54
N TYR A 20 -13.88 -5.46 25.70
CA TYR A 20 -14.55 -5.92 26.91
C TYR A 20 -16.06 -6.05 26.71
N PHE A 21 -16.69 -5.10 26.02
CA PHE A 21 -18.13 -5.14 25.75
C PHE A 21 -18.55 -6.40 24.96
N PHE A 22 -17.71 -6.85 24.02
CA PHE A 22 -17.97 -8.07 23.25
C PHE A 22 -17.63 -9.37 24.00
N THR A 23 -16.61 -9.34 24.86
CA THR A 23 -16.01 -10.58 25.39
C THR A 23 -16.32 -10.81 26.88
N ASN A 24 -16.78 -9.80 27.62
CA ASN A 24 -17.09 -9.82 29.06
C ASN A 24 -15.96 -10.35 29.97
N ILE A 25 -14.70 -10.28 29.52
CA ILE A 25 -13.54 -10.78 30.26
C ILE A 25 -13.09 -9.75 31.31
N LYS A 26 -13.20 -10.09 32.59
CA LYS A 26 -12.80 -9.20 33.71
C LYS A 26 -11.32 -8.75 33.66
N LEU A 27 -10.42 -9.58 33.13
CA LEU A 27 -9.00 -9.21 32.97
C LEU A 27 -8.79 -7.97 32.11
N LEU A 28 -9.62 -7.78 31.07
CA LEU A 28 -9.49 -6.66 30.14
C LEU A 28 -9.79 -5.31 30.82
N ILE A 29 -10.84 -5.27 31.65
CA ILE A 29 -11.21 -4.04 32.34
C ILE A 29 -10.24 -3.70 33.47
N THR A 30 -9.73 -4.71 34.19
CA THR A 30 -8.65 -4.50 35.19
C THR A 30 -7.39 -3.95 34.51
N GLY A 31 -7.01 -4.50 33.35
CA GLY A 31 -5.90 -3.99 32.55
C GLY A 31 -6.07 -2.53 32.12
N ALA A 32 -7.26 -2.16 31.65
CA ALA A 32 -7.57 -0.78 31.24
C ALA A 32 -7.45 0.22 32.41
N ILE A 33 -7.98 -0.14 33.58
CA ILE A 33 -7.93 0.70 34.79
C ILE A 33 -6.49 0.88 35.26
N VAL A 34 -5.72 -0.22 35.34
CA VAL A 34 -4.31 -0.18 35.77
C VAL A 34 -3.48 0.65 34.79
N LEU A 35 -3.67 0.47 33.48
CA LEU A 35 -2.98 1.24 32.46
C LEU A 35 -3.31 2.74 32.57
N GLY A 36 -4.59 3.08 32.78
CA GLY A 36 -5.04 4.44 33.00
C GLY A 36 -4.40 5.09 34.23
N LEU A 37 -4.40 4.41 35.37
CA LEU A 37 -3.78 4.89 36.60
C LEU A 37 -2.27 5.10 36.43
N ILE A 38 -1.55 4.10 35.89
CA ILE A 38 -0.11 4.19 35.66
C ILE A 38 0.23 5.36 34.72
N SER A 39 -0.60 5.60 33.71
CA SER A 39 -0.38 6.67 32.75
C SER A 39 -0.51 8.08 33.36
N MET A 40 -1.39 8.24 34.36
CA MET A 40 -1.56 9.47 35.11
C MET A 40 -0.40 9.70 36.09
N LEU A 41 0.11 8.63 36.72
CA LEU A 41 1.19 8.73 37.70
C LEU A 41 2.57 8.94 37.07
N SER A 42 2.84 8.40 35.87
CA SER A 42 4.19 8.40 35.29
C SER A 42 4.24 8.87 33.83
N TYR A 43 4.81 10.05 33.63
CA TYR A 43 5.07 10.61 32.29
C TYR A 43 6.07 9.77 31.47
N LYS A 44 7.06 9.15 32.13
CA LYS A 44 8.07 8.30 31.47
C LYS A 44 7.42 7.05 30.86
N VAL A 45 6.56 6.38 31.63
CA VAL A 45 5.85 5.17 31.18
C VAL A 45 4.90 5.51 30.03
N THR A 46 4.14 6.60 30.17
CA THR A 46 3.28 7.15 29.11
C THR A 46 4.05 7.39 27.81
N THR A 47 5.25 7.96 27.90
CA THR A 47 6.08 8.22 26.71
C THR A 47 6.61 6.94 26.08
N PHE A 48 6.97 5.94 26.89
CA PHE A 48 7.42 4.64 26.40
C PHE A 48 6.29 3.88 25.69
N ILE A 49 5.11 3.80 26.31
CA ILE A 49 3.92 3.17 25.71
C ILE A 49 3.58 3.84 24.37
N HIS A 50 3.56 5.18 24.35
CA HIS A 50 3.32 5.93 23.13
C HIS A 50 4.35 5.60 22.04
N TYR A 51 5.63 5.54 22.39
CA TYR A 51 6.69 5.20 21.44
C TYR A 51 6.50 3.80 20.84
N VAL A 52 6.26 2.80 21.69
CA VAL A 52 6.02 1.41 21.25
C VAL A 52 4.78 1.33 20.37
N TRP A 53 3.69 1.98 20.77
CA TRP A 53 2.46 2.03 19.99
C TRP A 53 2.68 2.63 18.60
N PHE A 54 3.40 3.75 18.52
CA PHE A 54 3.73 4.38 17.23
C PHE A 54 4.65 3.50 16.38
N LYS A 55 5.60 2.78 16.98
CA LYS A 55 6.45 1.82 16.26
C LYS A 55 5.64 0.69 15.63
N ILE A 56 4.62 0.19 16.33
CA ILE A 56 3.69 -0.80 15.78
C ILE A 56 2.89 -0.19 14.62
N ALA A 57 2.36 1.02 14.78
CA ALA A 57 1.62 1.71 13.73
C ALA A 57 2.47 1.98 12.47
N GLU A 58 3.74 2.36 12.62
CA GLU A 58 4.69 2.50 11.50
C GLU A 58 4.85 1.17 10.75
N GLY A 59 5.04 0.07 11.49
CA GLY A 59 5.13 -1.27 10.92
C GLY A 59 3.86 -1.67 10.16
N MET A 60 2.68 -1.40 10.73
CA MET A 60 1.40 -1.64 10.04
C MET A 60 1.27 -0.78 8.78
N GLY A 61 1.71 0.47 8.78
CA GLY A 61 1.70 1.33 7.61
C GLY A 61 2.52 0.75 6.45
N TYR A 62 3.69 0.18 6.74
CA TYR A 62 4.54 -0.47 5.74
C TYR A 62 3.89 -1.72 5.14
N VAL A 63 3.18 -2.51 5.94
CA VAL A 63 2.40 -3.65 5.45
C VAL A 63 1.21 -3.17 4.63
N MET A 64 0.50 -2.14 5.10
CA MET A 64 -0.71 -1.63 4.47
C MET A 64 -0.45 -1.02 3.10
N SER A 65 0.68 -0.34 2.90
CA SER A 65 1.07 0.16 1.58
C SER A 65 1.17 -0.96 0.53
N ARG A 66 1.80 -2.09 0.90
CA ARG A 66 1.92 -3.26 0.02
C ARG A 66 0.60 -3.99 -0.17
N LEU A 67 -0.22 -4.08 0.88
CA LEU A 67 -1.58 -4.61 0.77
C LEU A 67 -2.43 -3.78 -0.19
N LEU A 68 -2.42 -2.44 -0.06
CA LEU A 68 -3.16 -1.55 -0.96
C LEU A 68 -2.72 -1.71 -2.41
N LEU A 69 -1.41 -1.73 -2.67
CA LEU A 69 -0.89 -1.94 -4.02
C LEU A 69 -1.34 -3.29 -4.59
N THR A 70 -1.24 -4.34 -3.79
CA THR A 70 -1.66 -5.71 -4.18
C THR A 70 -3.15 -5.76 -4.44
N LEU A 71 -3.96 -5.11 -3.60
CA LEU A 71 -5.40 -5.01 -3.76
C LEU A 71 -5.77 -4.28 -5.04
N ILE A 72 -5.17 -3.12 -5.30
CA ILE A 72 -5.37 -2.35 -6.53
C ILE A 72 -4.97 -3.19 -7.76
N PHE A 73 -3.84 -3.90 -7.68
CA PHE A 73 -3.41 -4.78 -8.74
C PHE A 73 -4.45 -5.87 -9.01
N TYR A 74 -4.92 -6.58 -7.98
CA TYR A 74 -5.87 -7.68 -8.16
C TYR A 74 -7.29 -7.24 -8.53
N VAL A 75 -7.74 -6.08 -8.06
CA VAL A 75 -9.11 -5.58 -8.31
C VAL A 75 -9.20 -4.84 -9.64
N ILE A 76 -8.14 -4.17 -10.08
CA ILE A 76 -8.15 -3.32 -11.28
C ILE A 76 -7.28 -3.91 -12.38
N LEU A 77 -5.97 -4.00 -12.18
CA LEU A 77 -5.03 -4.35 -13.25
C LEU A 77 -5.17 -5.81 -13.70
N PHE A 78 -5.35 -6.73 -12.76
CA PHE A 78 -5.46 -8.15 -13.02
C PHE A 78 -6.69 -8.51 -13.88
N PRO A 79 -7.92 -8.06 -13.58
CA PRO A 79 -9.06 -8.34 -14.44
C PRO A 79 -8.93 -7.65 -15.80
N ILE A 80 -8.36 -6.43 -15.87
CA ILE A 80 -8.10 -5.76 -17.15
C ILE A 80 -7.12 -6.57 -18.00
N ALA A 81 -6.04 -7.06 -17.42
CA ALA A 81 -5.05 -7.90 -18.12
C ALA A 81 -5.66 -9.24 -18.56
N LEU A 82 -6.52 -9.84 -17.73
CA LEU A 82 -7.23 -11.06 -18.06
C LEU A 82 -8.20 -10.84 -19.24
N LEU A 83 -8.99 -9.77 -19.20
CA LEU A 83 -9.87 -9.37 -20.29
C LEU A 83 -9.08 -9.07 -21.56
N SER A 84 -7.95 -8.36 -21.46
CA SER A 84 -7.04 -8.12 -22.58
C SER A 84 -6.47 -9.42 -23.15
N LYS A 85 -6.21 -10.44 -22.32
CA LYS A 85 -5.73 -11.74 -22.80
C LYS A 85 -6.82 -12.59 -23.46
N LEU A 86 -8.08 -12.47 -23.00
CA LEU A 86 -9.22 -13.21 -23.50
C LEU A 86 -9.86 -12.57 -24.75
N PHE A 87 -9.99 -11.24 -24.76
CA PHE A 87 -10.64 -10.46 -25.81
C PHE A 87 -9.66 -9.68 -26.69
N GLY A 88 -8.42 -9.48 -26.23
CA GLY A 88 -7.40 -8.80 -27.03
C GLY A 88 -6.97 -9.68 -28.20
N ASN A 89 -7.05 -9.08 -29.39
CA ASN A 89 -6.66 -9.72 -30.63
C ASN A 89 -5.19 -10.16 -30.53
N LYS A 90 -4.94 -11.47 -30.57
CA LYS A 90 -3.61 -12.08 -30.48
C LYS A 90 -2.83 -11.88 -31.78
N SER A 91 -2.68 -10.66 -32.27
CA SER A 91 -2.09 -10.44 -33.59
C SER A 91 -1.92 -8.95 -33.90
N TYR A 92 -0.74 -8.38 -33.63
CA TYR A 92 -0.10 -7.45 -34.58
C TYR A 92 1.42 -7.53 -34.52
N ILE A 93 2.03 -7.80 -33.35
CA ILE A 93 3.51 -7.80 -33.22
C ILE A 93 4.15 -9.13 -33.63
N ILE A 94 3.43 -10.26 -33.58
CA ILE A 94 4.00 -11.61 -33.76
C ILE A 94 3.58 -12.26 -35.10
N LYS A 95 2.83 -11.56 -35.97
CA LYS A 95 2.27 -12.21 -37.18
C LYS A 95 3.30 -12.49 -38.28
N ASN A 96 4.45 -11.82 -38.27
CA ASN A 96 5.53 -12.10 -39.21
C ASN A 96 6.58 -13.03 -38.62
N LYS A 97 6.20 -14.27 -38.28
CA LYS A 97 7.19 -15.34 -38.00
C LYS A 97 7.98 -15.80 -39.23
N LYS A 98 7.69 -15.27 -40.42
CA LYS A 98 8.36 -15.58 -41.69
C LYS A 98 9.31 -14.48 -42.18
N ALA A 99 9.50 -13.41 -41.41
CA ALA A 99 10.43 -12.35 -41.77
C ALA A 99 11.73 -12.55 -40.99
N ASP A 100 12.88 -12.58 -41.69
CA ASP A 100 14.20 -12.69 -41.07
C ASP A 100 14.57 -11.44 -40.24
N SER A 101 13.81 -10.36 -40.35
CA SER A 101 14.07 -9.10 -39.67
C SER A 101 12.79 -8.32 -39.38
N TYR A 102 12.80 -7.59 -38.26
CA TYR A 102 11.79 -6.58 -37.91
C TYR A 102 12.01 -5.25 -38.65
N TYR A 103 13.12 -5.11 -39.39
CA TYR A 103 13.44 -3.92 -40.17
C TYR A 103 12.89 -4.04 -41.60
N PHE A 104 12.35 -2.94 -42.12
CA PHE A 104 11.97 -2.80 -43.51
C PHE A 104 13.13 -2.20 -44.32
N ILE A 105 13.52 -2.85 -45.42
CA ILE A 105 14.52 -2.27 -46.34
C ILE A 105 13.87 -1.08 -47.05
N ARG A 106 14.34 0.13 -46.76
CA ARG A 106 13.90 1.35 -47.45
C ARG A 106 14.76 1.58 -48.68
N ASN A 107 14.29 1.14 -49.84
CA ASN A 107 14.86 1.52 -51.14
C ASN A 107 14.32 2.89 -51.56
N HIS A 108 14.66 3.94 -50.82
CA HIS A 108 14.28 5.32 -51.13
C HIS A 108 15.51 6.09 -51.63
N ALA A 109 15.37 6.75 -52.78
CA ALA A 109 16.41 7.65 -53.28
C ALA A 109 16.33 8.96 -52.49
N TYR A 110 17.29 9.18 -51.60
CA TYR A 110 17.33 10.36 -50.75
C TYR A 110 17.41 11.63 -51.58
N THR A 111 16.47 12.54 -51.34
CA THR A 111 16.42 13.86 -51.98
C THR A 111 16.82 14.95 -50.99
N ALA A 112 17.21 16.14 -51.47
CA ALA A 112 17.62 17.26 -50.61
C ALA A 112 16.55 17.63 -49.56
N LYS A 113 15.27 17.40 -49.87
CA LYS A 113 14.14 17.65 -48.98
C LYS A 113 14.08 16.69 -47.78
N ASP A 114 14.64 15.49 -47.90
CA ASP A 114 14.70 14.50 -46.82
C ASP A 114 15.75 14.86 -45.75
N LEU A 115 16.64 15.81 -46.05
CA LEU A 115 17.69 16.31 -45.16
C LEU A 115 17.28 17.59 -44.41
N GLU A 116 16.12 18.18 -44.73
CA GLU A 116 15.66 19.40 -44.07
C GLU A 116 15.22 19.17 -42.61
N ASN A 117 14.79 17.95 -42.26
CA ASN A 117 14.44 17.56 -40.89
C ASN A 117 15.04 16.18 -40.57
N MET A 118 16.28 16.19 -40.05
CA MET A 118 17.03 14.98 -39.69
C MET A 118 16.71 14.42 -38.29
N TRP A 119 15.71 14.98 -37.59
CA TRP A 119 15.28 14.62 -36.24
C TRP A 119 13.84 14.12 -36.22
#